data_AF-A0A2H9LDD3-F1
#
_entry.id   AF-A0A2H9LDD3-F1
#
_cell.length_a   1.000
_cell.length_b   1.000
_cell.length_c   1.000
_cell.angle_alpha   90.00
_cell.angle_beta   90.00
_cell.angle_gamma   90.00
#
_symmetry.space_group_name_H-M   'P 1'
#
loop_
_entity.id
_entity.type
_entity.pdbx_description
1 polymer ?
#
loop_
_entity_poly.entity_id
_entity_poly.type
_entity_poly.pdbx_seq_one_letter_code
_entity_poly.pdbx_strand_id
1 'polypeptide(L)' 'MDFNVLYRVLGVLGLIFIILGVLLRKKKQEDLAFICGGILLCIYSIYLKDAIFIVLQIVFTCAAIYDYFKKRTHKYYVND' A
#
# COMPACT_ATOMS: atom_id res chain seq x y z
N MET A 1 25.59 2.52 -6.95
CA MET A 1 24.25 3.01 -7.34
C MET A 1 24.01 4.27 -6.54
N ASP A 2 23.74 5.40 -7.20
CA ASP A 2 23.40 6.64 -6.51
C ASP A 2 22.15 6.45 -5.66
N PHE A 3 22.16 6.93 -4.42
CA PHE A 3 21.03 6.84 -3.49
C PHE A 3 19.72 7.33 -4.13
N ASN A 4 19.80 8.37 -4.97
CA ASN A 4 18.68 8.94 -5.71
C ASN A 4 17.99 7.92 -6.63
N VAL A 5 18.77 7.03 -7.26
CA VAL A 5 18.24 6.00 -8.18
C VAL A 5 17.50 4.93 -7.38
N LEU A 6 18.04 4.52 -6.24
CA LEU A 6 17.41 3.51 -5.37
C LEU A 6 16.02 3.95 -4.89
N TYR A 7 15.89 5.18 -4.39
CA TYR A 7 14.59 5.69 -3.94
C TYR A 7 13.59 5.80 -5.08
N ARG A 8 14.03 6.21 -6.28
CA ARG A 8 13.16 6.29 -7.45
C ARG A 8 12.65 4.91 -7.87
N VAL A 9 13.51 3.89 -7.83
CA VAL A 9 13.11 2.50 -8.08
C VAL A 9 12.12 2.01 -7.04
N LEU A 10 12.33 2.32 -5.75
CA LEU A 10 11.38 1.98 -4.68
C LEU A 10 10.01 2.65 -4.90
N GLY A 11 9.99 3.91 -5.34
CA GLY A 11 8.75 4.61 -5.70
C GLY A 11 8.01 3.96 -6.87
N VAL A 12 8.73 3.60 -7.94
CA VAL A 12 8.14 2.90 -9.09
C VAL A 12 7.62 1.52 -8.69
N LEU A 13 8.39 0.77 -7.91
CA LEU A 13 7.95 -0.53 -7.39
C LEU A 13 6.71 -0.40 -6.51
N GLY A 14 6.69 0.57 -5.60
CA GLY A 14 5.51 0.84 -4.78
C GLY A 14 4.27 1.14 -5.63
N LEU A 15 4.43 1.92 -6.71
CA LEU A 15 3.32 2.27 -7.61
C LEU A 15 2.82 1.03 -8.35
N ILE A 16 3.72 0.18 -8.83
CA ILE A 16 3.37 -1.11 -9.47
C ILE A 16 2.60 -1.99 -8.48
N PHE A 17 3.03 -2.07 -7.21
CA PHE A 17 2.31 -2.82 -6.18
C PHE A 17 0.90 -2.29 -5.93
N ILE A 18 0.71 -0.97 -5.89
CA ILE A 18 -0.63 -0.36 -5.78
C ILE A 18 -1.49 -0.76 -6.97
N ILE A 19 -0.99 -0.62 -8.20
CA ILE A 19 -1.72 -0.99 -9.42
C ILE A 19 -2.09 -2.46 -9.42
N LEU A 20 -1.15 -3.33 -9.04
CA LEU A 20 -1.41 -4.76 -8.87
C LEU A 20 -2.50 -4.99 -7.82
N GLY A 21 -2.44 -4.30 -6.68
CA GLY A 21 -3.50 -4.33 -5.67
C GLY A 21 -4.89 -4.04 -6.26
N VAL A 22 -5.02 -3.01 -7.09
CA VAL A 22 -6.28 -2.66 -7.78
C VAL A 22 -6.74 -3.74 -8.76
N LEU A 23 -5.81 -4.35 -9.49
CA LEU A 23 -6.13 -5.36 -10.53
C LEU A 23 -6.41 -6.75 -9.93
N LEU A 24 -5.89 -7.06 -8.75
CA LEU A 24 -6.06 -8.35 -8.13
C LEU A 24 -7.48 -8.52 -7.57
N ARG A 25 -8.23 -9.48 -8.12
CA ARG A 25 -9.59 -9.81 -7.63
C ARG A 25 -9.59 -10.59 -6.31
N LYS A 26 -8.43 -11.11 -5.89
CA LYS A 26 -8.28 -11.88 -4.64
C LYS A 26 -8.05 -10.92 -3.47
N LYS A 27 -9.09 -10.73 -2.65
CA LYS A 27 -9.10 -9.78 -1.51
C LYS A 27 -7.87 -9.83 -0.60
N LYS A 28 -7.37 -11.02 -0.25
CA LYS A 28 -6.16 -11.13 0.60
C LYS A 28 -4.89 -10.61 -0.08
N GLN A 29 -4.75 -10.85 -1.39
CA GLN A 29 -3.57 -10.43 -2.13
C GLN A 29 -3.67 -8.95 -2.53
N GLU A 30 -4.88 -8.46 -2.81
CA GLU A 30 -5.23 -7.04 -2.96
C GLU A 30 -4.77 -6.24 -1.73
N ASP A 31 -5.23 -6.63 -0.53
CA ASP A 31 -4.91 -5.92 0.71
C ASP A 31 -3.40 -5.93 1.00
N LEU A 32 -2.72 -7.07 0.82
CA LEU A 32 -1.27 -7.17 1.00
C LEU A 32 -0.48 -6.32 -0.01
N ALA A 33 -0.92 -6.29 -1.28
CA ALA A 33 -0.30 -5.46 -2.31
C ALA A 33 -0.47 -3.97 -1.99
N PHE A 34 -1.64 -3.55 -1.50
CA PHE A 34 -1.87 -2.18 -1.07
C PHE A 34 -1.03 -1.78 0.14
N ILE A 35 -0.88 -2.65 1.14
CA ILE A 35 -0.05 -2.36 2.32
C ILE A 35 1.43 -2.26 1.90
N CYS A 36 1.92 -3.23 1.13
CA CYS A 36 3.31 -3.25 0.67
C CYS A 36 3.64 -2.06 -0.24
N GLY A 37 2.78 -1.79 -1.24
CA GLY A 37 2.90 -0.62 -2.12
C GLY A 37 2.77 0.70 -1.36
N GLY A 38 1.86 0.75 -0.38
CA GLY A 38 1.66 1.84 0.56
C GLY A 38 2.95 2.25 1.27
N ILE A 39 3.58 1.30 1.93
CA ILE A 39 4.83 1.49 2.69
C ILE A 39 5.97 1.92 1.75
N LEU A 40 6.13 1.26 0.60
CA LEU A 40 7.18 1.59 -0.38
C LEU A 40 7.05 3.02 -0.92
N LEU A 41 5.84 3.42 -1.31
CA LEU A 41 5.59 4.80 -1.75
C LEU A 41 5.76 5.80 -0.61
N CYS A 42 5.43 5.44 0.63
CA CYS A 42 5.57 6.32 1.77
C CYS A 42 7.05 6.66 2.01
N ILE A 43 7.93 5.65 1.97
CA ILE A 43 9.39 5.84 2.03
C ILE A 43 9.87 6.75 0.90
N TYR A 44 9.37 6.56 -0.33
CA TYR A 44 9.69 7.44 -1.45
C TYR A 44 9.16 8.87 -1.26
N SER A 45 7.97 9.03 -0.69
CA SER A 45 7.34 10.35 -0.44
C SER A 45 8.13 11.16 0.58
N ILE A 46 8.62 10.50 1.64
CA ILE A 46 9.49 11.09 2.66
C ILE A 46 10.80 11.56 2.01
N TYR A 47 11.37 10.76 1.11
CA TYR A 47 12.55 11.13 0.36
C TYR A 47 12.29 12.34 -0.56
N LEU A 48 11.13 12.40 -1.22
CA LEU A 48 10.72 13.55 -2.04
C LEU A 48 10.40 14.80 -1.21
N LYS A 49 10.25 14.65 0.12
CA LYS A 49 9.77 15.68 1.06
C LYS A 49 8.41 16.26 0.67
N ASP A 50 7.56 15.45 0.06
CA ASP A 50 6.21 15.85 -0.37
C ASP A 50 5.21 15.57 0.75
N ALA A 51 4.83 16.62 1.50
CA ALA A 51 3.93 16.49 2.63
C ALA A 51 2.54 15.95 2.26
N ILE A 52 2.01 16.33 1.10
CA ILE A 52 0.67 15.89 0.65
C ILE A 52 0.72 14.39 0.36
N PHE A 53 1.75 13.96 -0.36
CA PHE A 53 1.90 12.55 -0.74
C PHE A 53 2.19 11.67 0.49
N ILE A 54 2.97 12.15 1.46
CA ILE A 54 3.21 11.46 2.73
C ILE A 54 1.89 11.25 3.50
N VAL A 55 1.10 12.31 3.69
CA VAL A 55 -0.17 12.21 4.44
C VAL A 55 -1.14 11.27 3.74
N LEU A 56 -1.28 11.42 2.42
CA LEU A 56 -2.12 10.53 1.61
C LEU A 56 -1.69 9.08 1.78
N GLN A 57 -0.38 8.80 1.76
CA GLN A 57 0.12 7.45 1.85
C GLN A 57 -0.03 6.83 3.24
N ILE A 58 0.09 7.63 4.30
CA ILE A 58 -0.23 7.19 5.67
C ILE A 58 -1.70 6.82 5.77
N VAL A 59 -2.62 7.71 5.37
CA VAL A 59 -4.07 7.47 5.43
C VAL A 59 -4.47 6.25 4.60
N PHE A 60 -3.95 6.16 3.37
CA PHE A 60 -4.18 5.03 2.47
C PHE A 60 -3.70 3.71 3.07
N THR A 61 -2.47 3.68 3.59
CA THR A 61 -1.89 2.46 4.19
C THR A 61 -2.67 2.05 5.43
N CYS A 62 -3.05 3.00 6.31
CA CYS A 62 -3.88 2.73 7.47
C CYS A 62 -5.26 2.16 7.09
N ALA A 63 -5.90 2.71 6.05
CA ALA A 63 -7.17 2.20 5.54
C ALA A 63 -7.04 0.75 5.03
N ALA A 64 -5.99 0.45 4.25
CA ALA A 64 -5.72 -0.90 3.75
C ALA A 64 -5.45 -1.90 4.89
N ILE A 65 -4.70 -1.48 5.93
CA ILE A 65 -4.48 -2.30 7.13
C ILE A 65 -5.81 -2.56 7.86
N TYR A 66 -6.60 -1.52 8.09
CA TYR A 66 -7.90 -1.66 8.77
C TYR A 66 -8.83 -2.62 8.02
N ASP A 67 -8.92 -2.48 6.70
CA ASP A 67 -9.76 -3.33 5.86
C ASP A 67 -9.26 -4.79 5.86
N TYR A 68 -7.94 -5.01 5.82
CA TYR A 68 -7.33 -6.34 5.97
C TYR A 68 -7.71 -7.03 7.30
N PHE A 69 -7.65 -6.30 8.42
CA PHE A 69 -8.04 -6.83 9.72
C PHE A 69 -9.55 -7.03 9.84
N LYS A 70 -10.36 -6.08 9.37
CA LYS A 70 -11.83 -6.17 9.39
C LYS A 70 -12.34 -7.35 8.57
N LYS A 71 -11.78 -7.60 7.38
CA LYS A 71 -12.14 -8.75 6.53
C LYS A 71 -11.76 -10.10 7.15
N ARG A 72 -10.72 -10.19 7.99
CA ARG A 72 -10.50 -11.41 8.78
C ARG A 72 -11.65 -11.68 9.75
N THR A 73 -12.22 -10.63 10.33
CA THR A 73 -13.32 -10.74 11.31
C THR A 73 -14.67 -10.99 10.65
N HIS A 74 -14.92 -10.47 9.43
CA HIS A 74 -16.19 -10.67 8.72
C HIS A 74 -16.34 -12.04 8.02
N LYS A 75 -15.29 -12.87 8.01
CA LYS A 75 -15.42 -14.27 7.56
C LYS A 75 -16.17 -15.15 8.58
N TYR A 76 -16.57 -14.59 9.71
CA TYR A 76 -17.28 -15.26 10.81
C TYR A 76 -18.78 -14.94 10.90
N TYR A 77 -19.34 -14.07 10.05
CA TYR A 77 -20.74 -13.59 10.13
C TYR A 77 -21.52 -13.68 8.79
N VAL A 78 -21.08 -14.55 7.88
CA VAL A 78 -21.84 -14.95 6.68
C VAL A 78 -21.69 -16.47 6.54
N ASN A 79 -22.22 -17.20 7.52
CA ASN A 79 -22.42 -18.65 7.51
C ASN A 79 -23.60 -19.03 8.43
N ASP A 80 -24.66 -18.22 8.41
CA ASP A 80 -25.98 -18.56 8.94
C ASP A 80 -27.02 -18.30 7.85
#